data_AF-A0A1G6MNQ4-F1
#
_entry.id   AF-A0A1G6MNQ4-F1
#
_cell.length_a   1.000
_cell.length_b   1.000
_cell.length_c   1.000
_cell.angle_alpha   90.00
_cell.angle_beta   90.00
_cell.angle_gamma   90.00
#
_symmetry.space_group_name_H-M   'P 1'
#
loop_
_entity.id
_entity.type
_entity.pdbx_description
1 polymer ?
#
loop_
_entity_poly.entity_id
_entity_poly.type
_entity_poly.pdbx_seq_one_letter_code
_entity_poly.pdbx_strand_id
1 'polypeptide(L)'
;MKIVMDTDRIKVLISRFKKQGSKRFEFLGFEFSWSTSLRGKDIIKRRTSRKKLRKSIKNFKEWCKMMRNQKFKTLFKKLNAKLRGYYNYYGIIGNYDSLEEFFNISLKILYKWLNRRSQRKSINWDKFEEIIGWYNVCKPRIVEKINRQLKFNFA
;
A
#
# COMPACT_ATOMS: atom_id res chain seq x y z
N MET A 1 22.61 -13.83 -15.10
CA MET A 1 21.38 -14.49 -14.58
C MET A 1 20.16 -14.02 -15.37
N LYS A 2 19.63 -14.90 -16.24
CA LYS A 2 18.21 -14.88 -16.60
C LYS A 2 17.48 -15.39 -15.36
N ILE A 3 16.52 -14.65 -14.83
CA ILE A 3 15.53 -15.25 -13.95
C ILE A 3 14.63 -16.04 -14.91
N VAL A 4 14.90 -17.33 -15.10
CA VAL A 4 13.99 -18.25 -15.78
C VAL A 4 13.15 -18.86 -14.67
N MET A 5 11.94 -18.33 -14.49
CA MET A 5 10.88 -19.01 -13.78
C MET A 5 9.89 -19.50 -14.84
N ASP A 6 9.41 -20.71 -14.63
CA ASP A 6 8.68 -21.57 -15.55
C ASP A 6 7.56 -20.86 -16.35
N THR A 7 7.56 -21.23 -17.63
CA THR A 7 6.83 -20.75 -18.82
C THR A 7 5.35 -21.12 -18.75
N ASP A 8 4.41 -20.18 -18.70
CA ASP A 8 3.59 -19.91 -19.91
C ASP A 8 2.83 -18.57 -19.89
N ARG A 9 2.90 -17.78 -18.80
CA ARG A 9 2.13 -16.52 -18.69
C ARG A 9 2.91 -15.29 -18.25
N ILE A 10 4.18 -15.44 -17.87
CA ILE A 10 4.99 -14.35 -17.31
C ILE A 10 6.25 -14.17 -18.16
N LYS A 11 6.14 -13.42 -19.26
CA LYS A 11 7.31 -12.96 -20.02
C LYS A 11 8.14 -12.05 -19.11
N VAL A 12 9.34 -12.49 -18.75
CA VAL A 12 10.28 -11.71 -17.92
C VAL A 12 10.77 -10.51 -18.73
N LEU A 13 10.26 -9.31 -18.41
CA LEU A 13 10.47 -8.06 -19.16
C LEU A 13 11.55 -7.13 -18.58
N ILE A 14 12.25 -7.57 -17.54
CA ILE A 14 13.36 -6.83 -16.92
C ILE A 14 14.64 -7.63 -17.14
N SER A 15 15.45 -7.19 -18.11
CA SER A 15 16.79 -7.68 -18.37
C SER A 15 17.81 -6.64 -17.90
N ARG A 16 18.93 -7.10 -17.31
CA ARG A 16 20.07 -6.25 -16.93
C ARG A 16 20.68 -5.49 -18.11
N PHE A 17 20.57 -6.05 -19.31
CA PHE A 17 21.29 -5.56 -20.50
C PHE A 17 20.46 -4.64 -21.40
N LYS A 18 19.16 -4.44 -21.14
CA LYS A 18 18.27 -3.62 -21.98
C LYS A 18 17.39 -2.70 -21.14
N LYS A 19 17.98 -1.60 -20.65
CA LYS A 19 17.32 -0.57 -19.82
C LYS A 19 16.33 0.31 -20.61
N GLN A 20 16.67 0.70 -21.85
CA GLN A 20 15.83 1.58 -22.67
C GLN A 20 14.54 0.92 -23.21
N GLY A 21 14.38 -0.40 -23.08
CA GLY A 21 13.20 -1.14 -23.60
C GLY A 21 12.47 -2.02 -22.56
N SER A 22 12.95 -2.05 -21.32
CA SER A 22 12.38 -2.87 -20.25
C SER A 22 11.04 -2.32 -19.78
N LYS A 23 9.95 -3.07 -19.99
CA LYS A 23 8.61 -2.68 -19.55
C LYS A 23 8.41 -3.02 -18.08
N ARG A 24 7.49 -2.29 -17.44
CA ARG A 24 7.00 -2.64 -16.10
C ARG A 24 6.30 -4.00 -16.17
N PHE A 25 6.45 -4.83 -15.15
CA PHE A 25 5.67 -6.06 -15.02
C PHE A 25 4.99 -6.14 -13.66
N GLU A 26 3.83 -6.80 -13.61
CA GLU A 26 3.10 -7.03 -12.37
C GLU A 26 3.28 -8.48 -11.89
N PHE A 27 3.65 -8.68 -10.63
CA PHE A 27 3.72 -9.99 -10.00
C PHE A 27 3.38 -9.90 -8.51
N LEU A 28 2.59 -10.85 -7.99
CA LEU A 28 2.11 -10.89 -6.59
C LEU A 28 1.49 -9.58 -6.09
N GLY A 29 0.92 -8.78 -7.00
CA GLY A 29 0.31 -7.50 -6.68
C GLY A 29 1.28 -6.32 -6.52
N PHE A 30 2.54 -6.53 -6.89
CA PHE A 30 3.53 -5.46 -7.08
C PHE A 30 3.78 -5.22 -8.56
N GLU A 31 4.03 -3.97 -8.90
CA GLU A 31 4.61 -3.54 -10.16
C GLU A 31 6.12 -3.36 -9.95
N PHE A 32 6.89 -3.98 -10.83
CA PHE A 32 8.34 -3.93 -10.86
C PHE A 32 8.78 -3.06 -12.03
N SER A 33 9.74 -2.18 -11.78
CA SER A 33 10.29 -1.28 -12.80
C SER A 33 11.75 -0.96 -12.50
N TRP A 34 12.54 -0.67 -13.53
CA TRP A 34 13.86 -0.08 -13.34
C TRP A 34 13.73 1.34 -12.78
N SER A 35 14.61 1.65 -11.85
CA SER A 35 14.77 2.99 -11.28
C SER A 35 16.25 3.22 -11.00
N THR A 36 16.64 4.48 -10.97
CA THR A 36 17.95 4.88 -10.48
C THR A 36 17.84 5.15 -8.98
N SER A 37 18.77 4.64 -8.18
CA SER A 37 18.89 4.99 -6.77
C SER A 37 19.44 6.41 -6.62
N LEU A 38 19.31 6.99 -5.42
CA LEU A 38 19.89 8.30 -5.10
C LEU A 38 21.42 8.33 -5.28
N ARG A 39 22.08 7.17 -5.23
CA ARG A 39 23.54 7.03 -5.43
C ARG A 39 23.90 6.69 -6.88
N GLY A 40 23.00 6.89 -7.84
CA GLY A 40 23.24 6.62 -9.26
C GLY A 40 23.24 5.15 -9.68
N LYS A 41 23.08 4.20 -8.75
CA LYS A 41 23.03 2.76 -9.05
C LYS A 41 21.67 2.34 -9.59
N ASP A 42 21.66 1.50 -10.60
CA ASP A 42 20.44 0.90 -11.14
C ASP A 42 19.84 -0.12 -10.18
N ILE A 43 18.56 0.07 -9.86
CA ILE A 43 17.81 -0.77 -8.92
C ILE A 43 16.44 -1.14 -9.51
N ILE A 44 15.88 -2.24 -9.02
CA ILE A 44 14.50 -2.60 -9.31
C ILE A 44 13.61 -1.97 -8.24
N LYS A 45 12.82 -0.96 -8.61
CA LYS A 45 11.80 -0.38 -7.76
C LYS A 45 10.56 -1.27 -7.76
N ARG A 46 10.05 -1.53 -6.57
CA ARG A 46 8.79 -2.26 -6.34
C ARG A 46 7.74 -1.29 -5.84
N ARG A 47 6.57 -1.32 -6.47
CA ARG A 47 5.42 -0.50 -6.10
C ARG A 47 4.19 -1.40 -5.96
N THR A 48 3.23 -1.11 -5.08
CA THR A 48 1.90 -1.73 -5.15
C THR A 48 1.31 -1.48 -6.54
N SER A 49 0.85 -2.54 -7.20
CA SER A 49 0.28 -2.38 -8.54
C SER A 49 -0.97 -1.51 -8.50
N ARG A 50 -1.15 -0.63 -9.49
CA ARG A 50 -2.27 0.32 -9.52
C ARG A 50 -3.62 -0.39 -9.45
N LYS A 51 -3.73 -1.55 -10.09
CA LYS A 51 -4.91 -2.43 -10.02
C LYS A 51 -5.19 -2.90 -8.58
N LYS A 52 -4.16 -3.36 -7.86
CA LYS A 52 -4.31 -3.83 -6.48
C LYS A 52 -4.56 -2.70 -5.48
N LEU A 53 -3.95 -1.53 -5.67
CA LEU A 53 -4.22 -0.36 -4.85
C LEU A 53 -5.70 0.06 -4.97
N ARG A 54 -6.21 0.22 -6.19
CA ARG A 54 -7.62 0.54 -6.45
C ARG A 54 -8.56 -0.50 -5.85
N LYS A 55 -8.25 -1.79 -6.01
CA LYS A 55 -9.03 -2.88 -5.40
C LYS A 55 -9.03 -2.79 -3.87
N SER A 56 -7.88 -2.49 -3.26
CA SER A 56 -7.76 -2.35 -1.81
C SER A 56 -8.59 -1.17 -1.29
N ILE A 57 -8.57 -0.04 -1.98
CA ILE A 57 -9.40 1.14 -1.66
C ILE A 57 -10.89 0.80 -1.78
N LYS A 58 -11.30 0.11 -2.85
CA LYS A 58 -12.70 -0.33 -3.03
C LYS A 58 -13.14 -1.24 -1.87
N ASN A 59 -12.32 -2.23 -1.53
CA ASN A 59 -12.60 -3.15 -0.42
C ASN A 59 -12.65 -2.40 0.93
N PHE A 60 -11.79 -1.41 1.13
CA PHE A 60 -11.80 -0.58 2.33
C PHE A 60 -13.07 0.27 2.43
N LYS A 61 -13.55 0.82 1.30
CA LYS A 61 -14.81 1.56 1.22
C LYS A 61 -16.01 0.69 1.61
N GLU A 62 -16.11 -0.52 1.06
CA GLU A 62 -17.20 -1.44 1.41
C GLU A 62 -17.12 -1.87 2.88
N TRP A 63 -15.92 -2.13 3.40
CA TRP A 63 -15.72 -2.40 4.82
C TRP A 63 -16.18 -1.22 5.70
N CYS A 64 -15.86 0.03 5.34
CA CYS A 64 -16.33 1.22 6.07
C CYS A 64 -17.86 1.31 6.08
N LYS A 65 -18.52 1.00 4.96
CA LYS A 65 -19.99 0.98 4.89
C LYS A 65 -20.62 -0.01 5.86
N MET A 66 -20.02 -1.19 6.00
CA MET A 66 -20.49 -2.24 6.92
C MET A 66 -20.25 -1.83 8.38
N MET A 67 -19.10 -1.21 8.65
CA MET A 67 -18.68 -0.86 10.00
C MET A 67 -19.26 0.46 10.53
N ARG A 68 -19.97 1.25 9.71
CA ARG A 68 -20.43 2.62 10.03
C ARG A 68 -21.27 2.73 11.30
N ASN A 69 -22.04 1.70 11.65
CA ASN A 69 -22.94 1.71 12.81
C ASN A 69 -22.27 1.22 14.10
N GLN A 70 -21.01 0.78 14.05
CA GLN A 70 -20.31 0.19 15.18
C GLN A 70 -19.83 1.26 16.18
N LYS A 71 -19.61 0.87 17.45
CA LYS A 71 -19.01 1.76 18.46
C LYS A 71 -17.58 2.15 18.04
N PHE A 72 -17.17 3.38 18.32
CA PHE A 72 -15.86 3.92 17.91
C PHE A 72 -14.67 3.05 18.33
N LYS A 73 -14.63 2.60 19.61
CA LYS A 73 -13.59 1.71 20.12
C LYS A 73 -13.43 0.43 19.27
N THR A 74 -14.53 -0.21 18.90
CA THR A 74 -14.52 -1.42 18.06
C THR A 74 -14.11 -1.12 16.62
N LEU A 75 -14.63 -0.02 16.06
CA LEU A 75 -14.29 0.45 14.72
C LEU A 75 -12.79 0.68 14.57
N PHE A 76 -12.19 1.47 15.47
CA PHE A 76 -10.77 1.84 15.40
C PHE A 76 -9.84 0.67 15.72
N LYS A 77 -10.21 -0.24 16.64
CA LYS A 77 -9.48 -1.49 16.85
C LYS A 77 -9.38 -2.30 15.55
N LYS A 78 -10.50 -2.46 14.83
CA LYS A 78 -10.54 -3.17 13.54
C LYS A 78 -9.83 -2.39 12.42
N LEU A 79 -9.93 -1.06 12.41
CA LEU A 79 -9.18 -0.20 11.47
C LEU A 79 -7.68 -0.45 11.61
N ASN A 80 -7.15 -0.40 12.83
CA ASN A 80 -5.74 -0.62 13.11
C ASN A 80 -5.27 -2.02 12.73
N ALA A 81 -6.08 -3.06 12.98
CA ALA A 81 -5.77 -4.40 12.48
C ALA A 81 -5.67 -4.44 10.94
N LYS A 82 -6.60 -3.77 10.24
CA LYS A 82 -6.65 -3.75 8.78
C LYS A 82 -5.48 -2.98 8.15
N LEU A 83 -5.15 -1.81 8.70
CA LEU A 83 -4.00 -1.01 8.27
C LEU A 83 -2.69 -1.76 8.53
N ARG A 84 -2.51 -2.35 9.72
CA ARG A 84 -1.32 -3.16 10.01
C ARG A 84 -1.17 -4.33 9.05
N GLY A 85 -2.26 -5.05 8.74
CA GLY A 85 -2.22 -6.13 7.74
C GLY A 85 -1.79 -5.64 6.36
N TYR A 86 -2.31 -4.48 5.93
CA TYR A 86 -1.91 -3.86 4.67
C TYR A 86 -0.41 -3.50 4.65
N TYR A 87 0.10 -2.89 5.72
CA TYR A 87 1.51 -2.53 5.84
C TYR A 87 2.42 -3.76 5.96
N ASN A 88 1.98 -4.83 6.61
CA ASN A 88 2.79 -6.05 6.69
C ASN A 88 3.00 -6.69 5.31
N TYR A 89 2.04 -6.57 4.40
CA TYR A 89 2.17 -7.08 3.03
C TYR A 89 2.88 -6.09 2.10
N TYR A 90 2.39 -4.86 2.01
CA TYR A 90 2.87 -3.87 1.04
C TYR A 90 4.01 -2.99 1.57
N GLY A 91 4.37 -3.10 2.86
CA GLY A 91 5.41 -2.33 3.55
C GLY A 91 6.83 -2.72 3.18
N ILE A 92 7.13 -2.72 1.88
CA ILE A 92 8.44 -3.01 1.32
C ILE A 92 9.19 -1.71 1.00
N ILE A 93 10.53 -1.78 1.03
CA ILE A 93 11.39 -0.65 0.73
C ILE A 93 11.13 -0.17 -0.71
N GLY A 94 10.92 1.15 -0.86
CA GLY A 94 10.61 1.79 -2.14
C GLY A 94 9.12 1.90 -2.47
N ASN A 95 8.22 1.40 -1.61
CA ASN A 95 6.76 1.45 -1.83
C ASN A 95 6.01 2.41 -0.87
N TYR A 96 6.72 3.26 -0.12
CA TYR A 96 6.10 4.14 0.87
C TYR A 96 4.99 5.02 0.26
N ASP A 97 5.24 5.60 -0.93
CA ASP A 97 4.27 6.43 -1.65
C ASP A 97 2.90 5.75 -1.83
N SER A 98 2.87 4.45 -2.15
CA SER A 98 1.60 3.72 -2.32
C SER A 98 0.91 3.44 -0.98
N LEU A 99 1.68 3.27 0.10
CA LEU A 99 1.13 3.08 1.45
C LEU A 99 0.48 4.37 1.95
N GLU A 100 1.15 5.50 1.72
CA GLU A 100 0.65 6.83 2.06
C GLU A 100 -0.59 7.18 1.23
N GLU A 101 -0.56 6.92 -0.08
CA GLU A 101 -1.73 7.09 -0.97
C GLU A 101 -2.93 6.27 -0.45
N PHE A 102 -2.71 5.00 -0.10
CA PHE A 102 -3.76 4.16 0.47
C PHE A 102 -4.30 4.73 1.79
N PHE A 103 -3.41 5.11 2.72
CA PHE A 103 -3.77 5.62 4.03
C PHE A 103 -4.59 6.91 3.95
N ASN A 104 -4.12 7.89 3.18
CA ASN A 104 -4.78 9.18 3.01
C ASN A 104 -6.19 9.02 2.41
N ILE A 105 -6.33 8.17 1.38
CA ILE A 105 -7.63 7.87 0.78
C ILE A 105 -8.53 7.12 1.78
N SER A 106 -7.98 6.16 2.52
CA SER A 106 -8.71 5.44 3.57
C SER A 106 -9.25 6.37 4.66
N LEU A 107 -8.46 7.33 5.13
CA LEU A 107 -8.93 8.30 6.13
C LEU A 107 -10.07 9.17 5.59
N LYS A 108 -9.95 9.68 4.35
CA LYS A 108 -11.03 10.44 3.70
C LYS A 108 -12.30 9.62 3.53
N ILE A 109 -12.18 8.33 3.18
CA ILE A 109 -13.32 7.40 3.09
C ILE A 109 -13.95 7.19 4.46
N LEU A 110 -13.15 6.98 5.50
CA LEU A 110 -13.63 6.77 6.86
C LEU A 110 -14.37 8.01 7.37
N TYR A 111 -13.77 9.19 7.26
CA TYR A 111 -14.39 10.48 7.59
C TYR A 111 -15.75 10.64 6.90
N LYS A 112 -15.80 10.37 5.60
CA LYS A 112 -17.03 10.44 4.80
C LYS A 112 -18.12 9.49 5.33
N TRP A 113 -17.78 8.26 5.70
CA TRP A 113 -18.78 7.29 6.17
C TRP A 113 -19.18 7.49 7.62
N LEU A 114 -18.29 8.01 8.47
CA LEU A 114 -18.64 8.41 9.84
C LEU A 114 -19.66 9.55 9.85
N ASN A 115 -19.47 10.57 9.02
CA ASN A 115 -20.43 11.66 8.85
C ASN A 115 -21.74 11.27 8.14
N ARG A 116 -21.87 10.01 7.72
CA ARG A 116 -23.12 9.44 7.16
C ARG A 116 -23.84 8.53 8.15
N ARG A 117 -23.32 8.38 9.38
CA ARG A 117 -23.92 7.56 10.43
C ARG A 117 -25.16 8.22 11.04
N SER A 118 -25.14 9.55 11.15
CA SER A 118 -26.24 10.37 11.68
C SER A 118 -26.79 11.28 10.58
N GLN A 119 -28.03 11.75 10.76
CA GLN A 119 -28.64 12.78 9.90
C GLN A 119 -27.95 14.16 10.00
N ARG A 120 -26.99 14.31 10.92
CA ARG A 120 -26.15 15.50 11.09
C ARG A 120 -24.68 15.16 10.80
N LYS A 121 -24.00 16.02 10.04
CA LYS A 121 -22.53 15.97 9.83
C LYS A 121 -21.81 16.54 11.06
N SER A 122 -21.75 15.77 12.13
CA SER A 122 -21.29 16.26 13.44
C SER A 122 -19.77 16.37 13.59
N ILE A 123 -18.99 15.74 12.71
CA ILE A 123 -17.53 15.68 12.82
C ILE A 123 -16.93 16.52 11.69
N ASN A 124 -16.27 17.63 12.04
CA ASN A 124 -15.42 18.37 11.11
C ASN A 124 -14.05 17.67 10.97
N TRP A 125 -13.20 18.17 10.07
CA TRP A 125 -11.92 17.52 9.82
C TRP A 125 -10.97 17.59 11.02
N ASP A 126 -10.91 18.71 11.73
CA ASP A 126 -10.02 18.89 12.89
C ASP A 126 -10.36 17.92 14.02
N LYS A 127 -11.64 17.81 14.38
CA LYS A 127 -12.12 16.80 15.36
C LYS A 127 -11.85 15.38 14.87
N PHE A 128 -11.93 15.14 13.56
CA PHE A 128 -11.58 13.83 13.02
C PHE A 128 -10.10 13.53 13.23
N GLU A 129 -9.19 14.47 12.98
CA GLU A 129 -7.76 14.31 13.26
C GLU A 129 -7.47 14.07 14.75
N GLU A 130 -8.14 14.78 15.65
CA GLU A 130 -8.08 14.52 17.09
C GLU A 130 -8.50 13.08 17.43
N ILE A 131 -9.61 12.60 16.86
CA ILE A 131 -10.07 11.21 17.05
C ILE A 131 -9.05 10.20 16.51
N ILE A 132 -8.45 10.47 15.33
CA ILE A 132 -7.40 9.65 14.75
C ILE A 132 -6.19 9.57 15.69
N GLY A 133 -5.81 10.70 16.30
CA GLY A 133 -4.76 10.76 17.31
C GLY A 133 -5.12 9.97 18.57
N TRP A 134 -6.31 10.20 19.13
CA TRP A 134 -6.76 9.55 20.36
C TRP A 134 -6.81 8.02 20.25
N TYR A 135 -7.23 7.48 19.11
CA TYR A 135 -7.25 6.04 18.85
C TYR A 135 -5.93 5.47 18.29
N ASN A 136 -4.86 6.28 18.22
CA ASN A 136 -3.54 5.89 17.74
C ASN A 136 -3.61 5.13 16.42
N VAL A 137 -4.23 5.74 15.40
CA VAL A 137 -4.40 5.07 14.11
C VAL A 137 -3.04 4.77 13.48
N CYS A 138 -2.84 3.52 13.09
CA CYS A 138 -1.57 3.05 12.55
C CYS A 138 -1.21 3.82 11.28
N LYS A 139 -0.10 4.54 11.32
CA LYS A 139 0.46 5.26 10.16
C LYS A 139 1.18 4.31 9.19
N PRO A 140 1.31 4.67 7.90
CA PRO A 140 2.14 3.95 6.94
C PRO A 140 3.54 3.67 7.48
N ARG A 141 4.01 2.43 7.31
CA ARG A 141 5.36 2.04 7.71
C ARG A 141 5.96 1.04 6.74
N ILE A 142 7.27 1.13 6.55
CA ILE A 142 8.05 0.07 5.91
C ILE A 142 8.37 -0.99 6.97
N VAL A 143 8.01 -2.23 6.67
CA VAL A 143 8.21 -3.40 7.54
C VAL A 143 9.42 -4.23 7.08
N GLU A 144 9.74 -4.19 5.79
CA GLU A 144 10.91 -4.87 5.23
C GLU A 144 12.21 -4.26 5.77
N LYS A 145 13.10 -5.14 6.29
CA LYS A 145 14.44 -4.77 6.75
C LYS A 145 15.45 -4.97 5.64
N ILE A 146 16.45 -4.09 5.54
CA ILE A 146 17.51 -4.12 4.51
C ILE A 146 18.22 -5.49 4.45
N ASN A 147 18.49 -6.10 5.62
CA ASN A 147 19.20 -7.39 5.70
C ASN A 147 18.36 -8.59 5.22
N ARG A 148 17.07 -8.40 4.92
CA ARG A 148 16.17 -9.41 4.35
C ARG A 148 15.86 -9.16 2.88
N GLN A 149 16.54 -8.19 2.24
CA GLN A 149 16.43 -8.03 0.81
C GLN A 149 16.97 -9.29 0.12
N LEU A 150 16.28 -9.70 -0.95
CA LEU A 150 16.87 -10.59 -1.94
C LEU A 150 18.13 -9.90 -2.46
N LYS A 151 19.29 -10.34 -1.98
CA LYS A 151 20.57 -9.98 -2.56
C LYS A 151 20.61 -10.66 -3.92
N PHE A 152 20.34 -9.90 -4.97
CA PHE A 152 20.67 -10.33 -6.31
C PHE A 152 22.19 -10.26 -6.42
N ASN A 153 22.87 -11.36 -6.09
CA ASN A 153 24.30 -11.48 -6.33
C ASN A 153 24.50 -11.46 -7.84
N PHE A 154 25.01 -10.33 -8.32
CA PHE A 154 25.40 -10.14 -9.70
C PHE A 154 26.88 -10.46 -9.81
N ALA A 155 27.21 -11.76 -9.70
CA ALA A 155 28.40 -12.31 -10.33
C ALA A 155 28.19 -12.35 -11.85
#